data_AF-A0A0C1MV23-F1
#
_entry.id   AF-A0A0C1MV23-F1
#
_cell.length_a   1.000
_cell.length_b   1.000
_cell.length_c   1.000
_cell.angle_alpha   90.00
_cell.angle_beta   90.00
_cell.angle_gamma   90.00
#
_symmetry.space_group_name_H-M   'P 1'
#
loop_
_entity.id
_entity.type
_entity.pdbx_description
1 polymer ?
#
loop_
_entity_poly.entity_id
_entity_poly.type
_entity_poly.pdbx_seq_one_letter_code
_entity_poly.pdbx_strand_id
1 'polypeptide(L)'
;MLKNTLWLSLFACTSAMAVNEYAEVSASDAWNVVNHTNGNLVFTSAPSDKEADAGIIALQQSAGGVEIKFQEWPYLDGAHVAEDLAILSLPAGRQALADGTIIEVGTFKLGNGENTINFSEKFDHTPHIFLTGQSNDNAKAYVTRVHGVTQHGFVALKQGEEAASNLPAQETVAYLAIYAPNNTGSIGGNDFIIDQVKLDHSAATEATYGLYLQEEQSKDTELTHIVEHVNVMKFGRHVFAQDVTAFGRDTVAPRLANDFAQAPTGSSCAAIQTQNPLVASGYYTITPANSAPIEVYCNMEKESGGWTLFATHNTSLKSVDAVDVVKHDGFGVMTDANWQAVRDSMQYGIMFVDGAGKVGIVEKDALLNASCISLNQTDSLANNPAPYGRFWHTERSGCGGSGGDYSEAILNIGWSHVYNFTGAFSKWEFSGGYTAGIVEYYIK
;
A
#
# COMPACT_ATOMS: atom_id res chain seq x y z
N MET A 1 47.39 38.07 -15.48
CA MET A 1 47.10 36.64 -15.37
C MET A 1 46.15 36.42 -14.20
N LEU A 2 44.84 36.43 -14.44
CA LEU A 2 43.85 35.88 -13.50
C LEU A 2 42.98 34.92 -14.30
N LYS A 3 43.12 33.62 -14.02
CA LYS A 3 42.25 32.57 -14.55
C LYS A 3 41.02 32.54 -13.64
N ASN A 4 39.88 33.05 -14.13
CA ASN A 4 38.59 32.78 -13.50
C ASN A 4 38.16 31.37 -13.92
N THR A 5 38.27 30.43 -13.00
CA THR A 5 37.71 29.08 -13.13
C THR A 5 36.20 29.20 -12.96
N LEU A 6 35.45 29.10 -14.07
CA LEU A 6 34.00 29.04 -14.06
C LEU A 6 33.59 27.67 -13.48
N TRP A 7 33.10 27.65 -12.24
CA TRP A 7 32.40 26.48 -11.71
C TRP A 7 31.02 26.43 -12.37
N LEU A 8 30.88 25.56 -13.36
CA LEU A 8 29.58 25.20 -13.92
C LEU A 8 28.93 24.26 -12.89
N SER A 9 28.13 24.82 -11.98
CA SER A 9 27.25 24.02 -11.12
C SER A 9 26.20 23.37 -12.00
N LEU A 10 26.43 22.12 -12.38
CA LEU A 10 25.39 21.26 -12.94
C LEU A 10 24.37 21.03 -11.81
N PHE A 11 23.29 21.82 -11.80
CA PHE A 11 22.09 21.42 -11.08
C PHE A 11 21.61 20.15 -11.78
N ALA A 12 21.96 18.99 -11.24
CA ALA A 12 21.25 17.76 -11.54
C ALA A 12 19.81 18.01 -11.10
N CYS A 13 18.95 18.32 -12.06
CA CYS A 13 17.52 18.29 -11.87
C CYS A 13 17.19 16.83 -11.61
N THR A 14 17.19 16.42 -10.35
CA THR A 14 16.62 15.16 -9.91
C THR A 14 15.12 15.29 -10.12
N SER A 15 14.66 15.08 -11.35
CA SER A 15 13.27 14.78 -11.60
C SER A 15 13.01 13.47 -10.86
N ALA A 16 12.33 13.56 -9.71
CA ALA A 16 11.62 12.42 -9.18
C ALA A 16 10.78 11.87 -10.34
N MET A 17 10.99 10.63 -10.80
CA MET A 17 9.87 9.95 -11.43
C MET A 17 8.87 9.80 -10.29
N ALA A 18 7.79 10.55 -10.39
CA ALA A 18 6.58 10.15 -9.73
C ALA A 18 6.21 8.79 -10.33
N VAL A 19 6.04 7.75 -9.50
CA VAL A 19 4.95 6.83 -9.84
C VAL A 19 3.74 7.72 -9.93
N ASN A 20 3.12 7.74 -11.09
CA ASN A 20 1.92 8.55 -11.24
C ASN A 20 0.69 7.79 -10.76
N GLU A 21 0.72 6.45 -10.70
CA GLU A 21 -0.46 5.67 -10.30
C GLU A 21 -0.10 4.27 -9.76
N TYR A 22 -0.44 4.05 -8.49
CA TYR A 22 -0.78 2.73 -7.95
C TYR A 22 -2.30 2.68 -7.85
N ALA A 23 -2.93 1.63 -8.36
CA ALA A 23 -4.38 1.48 -8.28
C ALA A 23 -4.76 0.02 -8.08
N GLU A 24 -5.67 -0.22 -7.14
CA GLU A 24 -6.33 -1.50 -6.97
C GLU A 24 -7.46 -1.62 -8.00
N VAL A 25 -7.51 -2.76 -8.69
CA VAL A 25 -8.46 -3.03 -9.77
C VAL A 25 -8.99 -4.45 -9.64
N SER A 26 -10.08 -4.73 -10.35
CA SER A 26 -10.61 -6.09 -10.50
C SER A 26 -10.72 -6.45 -11.97
N ALA A 27 -10.46 -7.71 -12.30
CA ALA A 27 -10.47 -8.20 -13.66
C ALA A 27 -11.20 -9.54 -13.74
N SER A 28 -12.27 -9.61 -14.54
CA SER A 28 -12.94 -10.87 -14.94
C SER A 28 -12.49 -11.29 -16.35
N ASP A 29 -13.17 -12.25 -16.96
CA ASP A 29 -13.07 -12.63 -18.37
C ASP A 29 -13.26 -11.48 -19.39
N ALA A 30 -13.87 -10.36 -18.98
CA ALA A 30 -14.12 -9.20 -19.82
C ALA A 30 -12.97 -8.18 -19.79
N TRP A 31 -12.67 -7.58 -20.95
CA TRP A 31 -11.75 -6.45 -21.04
C TRP A 31 -12.31 -5.23 -20.33
N ASN A 32 -11.53 -4.70 -19.39
CA ASN A 32 -11.86 -3.48 -18.64
C ASN A 32 -10.72 -2.47 -18.79
N VAL A 33 -11.09 -1.21 -19.07
CA VAL A 33 -10.11 -0.11 -19.19
C VAL A 33 -9.63 0.27 -17.79
N VAL A 34 -8.31 0.35 -17.64
CA VAL A 34 -7.66 0.87 -16.45
C VAL A 34 -7.00 2.21 -16.77
N ASN A 35 -7.35 3.21 -15.96
CA ASN A 35 -6.74 4.52 -16.06
C ASN A 35 -5.27 4.42 -15.66
N HIS A 36 -4.42 5.06 -16.45
CA HIS A 36 -3.01 5.21 -16.17
C HIS A 36 -2.51 6.49 -16.85
N THR A 37 -1.34 6.97 -16.44
CA THR A 37 -0.69 8.08 -17.17
C THR A 37 -0.30 7.61 -18.58
N ASN A 38 -0.85 8.28 -19.59
CA ASN A 38 -0.59 7.97 -20.98
C ASN A 38 0.92 7.96 -21.30
N GLY A 39 1.39 6.88 -21.92
CA GLY A 39 2.80 6.66 -22.29
C GLY A 39 3.63 5.94 -21.21
N ASN A 40 3.08 5.70 -20.02
CA ASN A 40 3.70 4.84 -19.03
C ASN A 40 3.49 3.36 -19.37
N LEU A 41 4.35 2.51 -18.81
CA LEU A 41 4.24 1.06 -18.84
C LEU A 41 3.54 0.59 -17.57
N VAL A 42 2.70 -0.45 -17.71
CA VAL A 42 1.84 -0.95 -16.64
C VAL A 42 2.32 -2.32 -16.20
N PHE A 43 2.51 -2.47 -14.89
CA PHE A 43 2.83 -3.73 -14.24
C PHE A 43 1.62 -4.18 -13.43
N THR A 44 1.36 -5.49 -13.39
CA THR A 44 0.25 -6.07 -12.62
C THR A 44 0.78 -6.88 -11.46
N SER A 45 0.11 -6.81 -10.31
CA SER A 45 0.38 -7.72 -9.20
C SER A 45 -0.06 -9.15 -9.53
N ALA A 46 0.34 -10.12 -8.70
CA ALA A 46 -0.33 -11.42 -8.71
C ALA A 46 -1.83 -11.20 -8.46
N PRO A 47 -2.73 -11.78 -9.27
CA PRO A 47 -4.17 -11.72 -9.04
C PRO A 47 -4.55 -12.58 -7.83
N SER A 48 -5.65 -12.23 -7.18
CA SER A 48 -6.28 -13.09 -6.17
C SER A 48 -6.70 -14.44 -6.75
N ASP A 49 -7.08 -15.35 -5.86
CA ASP A 49 -7.52 -16.70 -6.20
C ASP A 49 -8.93 -17.00 -5.68
N LYS A 50 -9.94 -16.37 -6.29
CA LYS A 50 -11.34 -16.46 -5.90
C LYS A 50 -12.09 -17.61 -6.58
N GLU A 51 -11.58 -18.09 -7.71
CA GLU A 51 -12.10 -19.24 -8.44
C GLU A 51 -10.97 -20.23 -8.78
N ALA A 52 -11.34 -21.49 -9.00
CA ALA A 52 -10.37 -22.58 -9.16
C ALA A 52 -9.70 -22.62 -10.54
N ASP A 53 -10.32 -22.00 -11.54
CA ASP A 53 -9.84 -22.05 -12.91
C ASP A 53 -8.58 -21.19 -13.08
N ALA A 54 -7.54 -21.82 -13.63
CA ALA A 54 -6.22 -21.20 -13.69
C ALA A 54 -6.09 -20.22 -14.86
N GLY A 55 -5.29 -19.17 -14.65
CA GLY A 55 -5.08 -18.17 -15.68
C GLY A 55 -4.12 -17.07 -15.28
N ILE A 56 -4.06 -16.05 -16.13
CA ILE A 56 -3.16 -14.91 -15.99
C ILE A 56 -3.92 -13.61 -16.20
N ILE A 57 -3.30 -12.49 -15.82
CA ILE A 57 -3.79 -11.17 -16.20
C ILE A 57 -3.24 -10.85 -17.58
N ALA A 58 -4.13 -10.74 -18.56
CA ALA A 58 -3.79 -10.27 -19.90
C ALA A 58 -3.95 -8.75 -19.95
N LEU A 59 -3.03 -8.08 -20.65
CA LEU A 59 -3.06 -6.64 -20.85
C LEU A 59 -2.87 -6.31 -22.33
N GLN A 60 -3.62 -5.33 -22.81
CA GLN A 60 -3.44 -4.78 -24.15
C GLN A 60 -3.57 -3.25 -24.14
N GLN A 61 -2.94 -2.61 -25.12
CA GLN A 61 -3.10 -1.18 -25.33
C GLN A 61 -4.44 -0.90 -26.02
N SER A 62 -5.18 0.12 -25.56
CA SER A 62 -6.42 0.60 -26.17
C SER A 62 -6.36 2.11 -26.43
N ALA A 63 -7.32 2.65 -27.18
CA ALA A 63 -7.34 4.08 -27.51
C ALA A 63 -7.59 4.93 -26.25
N GLY A 64 -6.51 5.39 -25.61
CA GLY A 64 -6.55 6.26 -24.43
C GLY A 64 -6.25 5.55 -23.10
N GLY A 65 -5.87 4.27 -23.11
CA GLY A 65 -5.63 3.52 -21.88
C GLY A 65 -4.96 2.16 -22.11
N VAL A 66 -4.90 1.38 -21.03
CA VAL A 66 -4.66 -0.07 -21.13
C VAL A 66 -5.97 -0.77 -20.78
N GLU A 67 -6.21 -1.90 -21.41
CA GLU A 67 -7.27 -2.82 -21.01
C GLU A 67 -6.64 -4.03 -20.35
N ILE A 68 -7.26 -4.50 -19.27
CA ILE A 68 -6.90 -5.75 -18.61
C ILE A 68 -8.08 -6.70 -18.58
N LYS A 69 -7.78 -7.99 -18.51
CA LYS A 69 -8.74 -9.02 -18.15
C LYS A 69 -8.05 -10.18 -17.45
N PHE A 70 -8.82 -10.96 -16.72
CA PHE A 70 -8.45 -12.32 -16.40
C PHE A 70 -8.55 -13.16 -17.67
N GLN A 71 -7.48 -13.86 -18.02
CA GLN A 71 -7.43 -14.74 -19.18
C GLN A 71 -7.03 -16.13 -18.73
N GLU A 72 -8.00 -17.02 -18.74
CA GLU A 72 -7.80 -18.45 -18.52
C GLU A 72 -6.91 -19.08 -19.60
N TRP A 73 -6.33 -20.21 -19.22
CA TRP A 73 -5.63 -21.06 -20.15
C TRP A 73 -6.56 -21.62 -21.25
N PRO A 74 -6.09 -21.80 -22.49
CA PRO A 74 -6.94 -22.20 -23.61
C PRO A 74 -7.68 -23.54 -23.48
N TYR A 75 -7.28 -24.43 -22.57
CA TYR A 75 -7.98 -25.69 -22.30
C TYR A 75 -9.26 -25.53 -21.47
N LEU A 76 -9.47 -24.36 -20.85
CA LEU A 76 -10.65 -24.00 -20.05
C LEU A 76 -11.74 -23.36 -20.92
N ASP A 77 -12.86 -22.96 -20.31
CA ASP A 77 -14.03 -22.48 -21.05
C ASP A 77 -14.03 -20.96 -21.32
N GLY A 78 -13.14 -20.23 -20.66
CA GLY A 78 -12.92 -18.80 -20.80
C GLY A 78 -13.77 -17.93 -19.88
N ALA A 79 -14.67 -18.50 -19.08
CA ALA A 79 -15.57 -17.76 -18.19
C ALA A 79 -15.01 -17.76 -16.76
N HIS A 80 -14.72 -16.58 -16.23
CA HIS A 80 -14.05 -16.46 -14.93
C HIS A 80 -14.61 -15.28 -14.12
N VAL A 81 -14.77 -15.46 -12.81
CA VAL A 81 -15.17 -14.38 -11.89
C VAL A 81 -14.08 -13.30 -11.77
N ALA A 82 -14.43 -12.13 -11.25
CA ALA A 82 -13.48 -11.03 -11.12
C ALA A 82 -12.46 -11.29 -10.00
N GLU A 83 -11.17 -11.31 -10.36
CA GLU A 83 -10.04 -11.36 -9.43
C GLU A 83 -9.56 -9.95 -9.07
N ASP A 84 -9.12 -9.77 -7.82
CA ASP A 84 -8.54 -8.50 -7.33
C ASP A 84 -7.02 -8.49 -7.57
N LEU A 85 -6.51 -7.35 -8.00
CA LEU A 85 -5.09 -7.10 -8.22
C LEU A 85 -4.78 -5.61 -8.05
N ALA A 86 -3.50 -5.26 -8.08
CA ALA A 86 -3.07 -3.88 -8.25
C ALA A 86 -2.33 -3.70 -9.56
N ILE A 87 -2.36 -2.47 -10.08
CA ILE A 87 -1.47 -2.02 -11.13
C ILE A 87 -0.47 -0.99 -10.61
N LEU A 88 0.72 -1.01 -11.20
CA LEU A 88 1.75 0.00 -11.01
C LEU A 88 2.10 0.61 -12.37
N SER A 89 1.91 1.92 -12.54
CA SER A 89 2.19 2.63 -13.78
C SER A 89 3.48 3.46 -13.67
N LEU A 90 4.48 3.13 -14.48
CA LEU A 90 5.81 3.76 -14.46
C LEU A 90 6.22 4.30 -15.83
N PRO A 91 6.82 5.50 -15.92
CA PRO A 91 7.42 5.96 -17.16
C PRO A 91 8.66 5.12 -17.51
N ALA A 92 8.90 4.93 -18.80
CA ALA A 92 10.12 4.29 -19.27
C ALA A 92 11.36 5.14 -18.96
N GLY A 93 12.48 4.48 -18.65
CA GLY A 93 13.75 5.14 -18.32
C GLY A 93 14.39 4.58 -17.06
N ARG A 94 15.57 5.11 -16.75
CA ARG A 94 16.34 4.78 -15.54
C ARG A 94 16.38 5.98 -14.60
N GLN A 95 16.21 5.74 -13.31
CA GLN A 95 16.22 6.78 -12.30
C GLN A 95 16.83 6.28 -10.99
N ALA A 96 17.56 7.16 -10.30
CA ALA A 96 17.94 7.02 -8.91
C ALA A 96 17.02 7.86 -8.01
N LEU A 97 16.57 7.29 -6.90
CA LEU A 97 15.78 7.93 -5.86
C LEU A 97 16.68 8.44 -4.72
N ALA A 98 16.11 9.27 -3.84
CA ALA A 98 16.85 9.92 -2.76
C ALA A 98 17.39 8.93 -1.70
N ASP A 99 16.74 7.78 -1.54
CA ASP A 99 17.12 6.68 -0.64
C ASP A 99 18.19 5.75 -1.23
N GLY A 100 18.66 6.02 -2.47
CA GLY A 100 19.61 5.18 -3.19
C GLY A 100 18.97 4.07 -4.01
N THR A 101 17.64 3.95 -4.01
CA THR A 101 16.92 3.03 -4.89
C THR A 101 17.17 3.39 -6.36
N ILE A 102 17.44 2.39 -7.19
CA ILE A 102 17.61 2.54 -8.65
C ILE A 102 16.50 1.74 -9.32
N ILE A 103 15.78 2.41 -10.22
CA ILE A 103 14.69 1.83 -11.01
C ILE A 103 15.07 1.98 -12.48
N GLU A 104 14.92 0.92 -13.27
CA GLU A 104 14.98 0.95 -14.71
C GLU A 104 13.75 0.27 -15.30
N VAL A 105 13.03 0.99 -16.16
CA VAL A 105 11.81 0.54 -16.80
C VAL A 105 11.98 0.59 -18.31
N GLY A 106 11.67 -0.50 -19.01
CA GLY A 106 11.78 -0.56 -20.46
C GLY A 106 10.85 -1.58 -21.10
N THR A 107 10.89 -1.67 -22.42
CA THR A 107 10.11 -2.64 -23.20
C THR A 107 10.97 -3.39 -24.19
N PHE A 108 10.56 -4.62 -24.52
CA PHE A 108 11.15 -5.41 -25.60
C PHE A 108 10.07 -6.26 -26.30
N LYS A 109 10.43 -6.85 -27.44
CA LYS A 109 9.59 -7.82 -28.15
C LYS A 109 10.00 -9.23 -27.77
N LEU A 110 9.04 -10.06 -27.38
CA LEU A 110 9.24 -11.43 -26.91
C LEU A 110 8.44 -12.41 -27.77
N GLY A 111 9.16 -13.21 -28.56
CA GLY A 111 8.60 -14.31 -29.36
C GLY A 111 8.80 -15.68 -28.70
N ASN A 112 8.96 -16.71 -29.52
CA ASN A 112 9.37 -18.03 -29.05
C ASN A 112 10.87 -18.07 -28.70
N GLY A 113 11.22 -18.89 -27.72
CA GLY A 113 12.59 -19.05 -27.23
C GLY A 113 13.00 -17.96 -26.23
N GLU A 114 14.29 -17.95 -25.92
CA GLU A 114 14.87 -17.06 -24.93
C GLU A 114 15.41 -15.78 -25.58
N ASN A 115 15.23 -14.64 -24.90
CA ASN A 115 15.86 -13.37 -25.25
C ASN A 115 16.70 -12.85 -24.09
N THR A 116 17.96 -12.51 -24.37
CA THR A 116 18.81 -11.80 -23.42
C THR A 116 18.52 -10.31 -23.48
N ILE A 117 18.10 -9.75 -22.36
CA ILE A 117 17.80 -8.33 -22.21
C ILE A 117 18.92 -7.69 -21.38
N ASN A 118 19.53 -6.63 -21.91
CA ASN A 118 20.58 -5.88 -21.21
C ASN A 118 19.99 -4.61 -20.61
N PHE A 119 20.45 -4.25 -19.42
CA PHE A 119 20.15 -2.95 -18.84
C PHE A 119 20.89 -1.84 -19.57
N SER A 120 20.35 -0.62 -19.48
CA SER A 120 20.98 0.58 -20.02
C SER A 120 22.36 0.83 -19.43
N GLU A 121 22.52 0.53 -18.14
CA GLU A 121 23.78 0.55 -17.39
C GLU A 121 23.82 -0.61 -16.40
N LYS A 122 25.03 -1.04 -16.00
CA LYS A 122 25.13 -2.07 -14.97
C LYS A 122 24.55 -1.56 -13.64
N PHE A 123 23.86 -2.42 -12.90
CA PHE A 123 23.53 -2.15 -11.51
C PHE A 123 24.74 -2.43 -10.61
N ASP A 124 24.78 -1.79 -9.44
CA ASP A 124 25.83 -2.07 -8.48
C ASP A 124 25.64 -3.43 -7.80
N HIS A 125 24.42 -3.91 -7.67
CA HIS A 125 24.04 -5.25 -7.19
C HIS A 125 22.97 -5.84 -8.13
N THR A 126 22.72 -7.15 -8.07
CA THR A 126 21.69 -7.79 -8.90
C THR A 126 20.31 -7.19 -8.55
N PRO A 127 19.59 -6.59 -9.51
CA PRO A 127 18.25 -6.03 -9.26
C PRO A 127 17.18 -7.14 -9.20
N HIS A 128 16.05 -6.82 -8.59
CA HIS A 128 14.82 -7.60 -8.75
C HIS A 128 14.15 -7.22 -10.07
N ILE A 129 13.59 -8.21 -10.76
CA ILE A 129 12.98 -8.11 -12.09
C ILE A 129 11.52 -8.48 -12.02
N PHE A 130 10.67 -7.67 -12.65
CA PHE A 130 9.25 -7.93 -12.86
C PHE A 130 8.91 -7.72 -14.33
N LEU A 131 8.21 -8.67 -14.94
CA LEU A 131 7.74 -8.56 -16.33
C LEU A 131 6.22 -8.48 -16.37
N THR A 132 5.70 -7.74 -17.35
CA THR A 132 4.26 -7.73 -17.65
C THR A 132 4.06 -7.58 -19.15
N GLY A 133 3.25 -8.46 -19.74
CA GLY A 133 2.80 -8.33 -21.13
C GLY A 133 2.12 -6.98 -21.35
N GLN A 134 2.48 -6.28 -22.42
CA GLN A 134 1.86 -5.01 -22.81
C GLN A 134 0.94 -5.16 -24.03
N SER A 135 0.88 -6.36 -24.60
CA SER A 135 0.03 -6.73 -25.73
C SER A 135 -0.52 -8.14 -25.54
N ASN A 136 -1.55 -8.46 -26.33
CA ASN A 136 -2.15 -9.77 -26.41
C ASN A 136 -2.28 -10.21 -27.87
N ASP A 137 -1.19 -10.11 -28.64
CA ASP A 137 -1.15 -10.34 -30.08
C ASP A 137 -1.39 -11.82 -30.44
N ASN A 138 -1.06 -12.75 -29.52
CA ASN A 138 -1.38 -14.18 -29.64
C ASN A 138 -2.85 -14.50 -29.32
N ALA A 139 -3.56 -13.58 -28.67
CA ALA A 139 -4.93 -13.76 -28.16
C ALA A 139 -5.12 -15.00 -27.23
N LYS A 140 -4.03 -15.53 -26.67
CA LYS A 140 -3.99 -16.70 -25.78
C LYS A 140 -3.21 -16.35 -24.52
N ALA A 141 -3.60 -16.95 -23.39
CA ALA A 141 -2.86 -16.81 -22.15
C ALA A 141 -1.40 -17.21 -22.33
N TYR A 142 -0.51 -16.42 -21.73
CA TYR A 142 0.91 -16.72 -21.66
C TYR A 142 1.50 -16.15 -20.39
N VAL A 143 2.52 -16.82 -19.87
CA VAL A 143 3.35 -16.32 -18.77
C VAL A 143 4.69 -15.86 -19.31
N THR A 144 5.25 -14.85 -18.66
CA THR A 144 6.64 -14.45 -18.85
C THR A 144 7.49 -15.02 -17.72
N ARG A 145 8.62 -15.61 -18.07
CA ARG A 145 9.58 -16.14 -17.10
C ARG A 145 10.93 -15.49 -17.28
N VAL A 146 11.65 -15.39 -16.18
CA VAL A 146 12.98 -14.80 -16.12
C VAL A 146 13.96 -15.84 -15.60
N HIS A 147 15.19 -15.81 -16.09
CA HIS A 147 16.32 -16.47 -15.41
C HIS A 147 17.62 -15.73 -15.72
N GLY A 148 18.72 -16.19 -15.12
CA GLY A 148 20.05 -15.63 -15.40
C GLY A 148 20.17 -14.15 -15.08
N VAL A 149 19.49 -13.67 -14.03
CA VAL A 149 19.55 -12.26 -13.61
C VAL A 149 20.95 -11.93 -13.09
N THR A 150 21.56 -10.91 -13.67
CA THR A 150 22.87 -10.38 -13.27
C THR A 150 22.78 -8.87 -13.08
N GLN A 151 23.88 -8.23 -12.72
CA GLN A 151 24.00 -6.77 -12.74
C GLN A 151 23.88 -6.15 -14.14
N HIS A 152 24.00 -6.95 -15.21
CA HIS A 152 24.04 -6.47 -16.60
C HIS A 152 22.73 -6.66 -17.36
N GLY A 153 21.90 -7.60 -16.90
CA GLY A 153 20.70 -7.99 -17.63
C GLY A 153 20.10 -9.28 -17.10
N PHE A 154 19.16 -9.81 -17.85
CA PHE A 154 18.45 -11.05 -17.56
C PHE A 154 18.07 -11.78 -18.85
N VAL A 155 17.65 -13.02 -18.73
CA VAL A 155 17.05 -13.79 -19.83
C VAL A 155 15.54 -13.86 -19.61
N ALA A 156 14.77 -13.59 -20.65
CA ALA A 156 13.31 -13.71 -20.65
C ALA A 156 12.84 -14.76 -21.65
N LEU A 157 11.80 -15.49 -21.30
CA LEU A 157 11.04 -16.35 -22.22
C LEU A 157 9.54 -16.22 -21.97
N LYS A 158 8.76 -16.66 -22.95
CA LYS A 158 7.29 -16.71 -22.90
C LYS A 158 6.84 -18.16 -23.05
N GLN A 159 5.88 -18.58 -22.24
CA GLN A 159 5.26 -19.90 -22.32
C GLN A 159 3.74 -19.78 -22.38
N GLY A 160 3.12 -20.44 -23.36
CA GLY A 160 1.68 -20.75 -23.32
C GLY A 160 1.41 -21.99 -22.47
N GLU A 161 0.19 -22.53 -22.56
CA GLU A 161 -0.17 -23.82 -21.95
C GLU A 161 0.83 -24.93 -22.32
N GLU A 162 1.08 -25.87 -21.42
CA GLU A 162 2.06 -26.93 -21.56
C GLU A 162 1.89 -27.79 -22.82
N ALA A 163 0.64 -28.12 -23.19
CA ALA A 163 0.31 -28.89 -24.39
C ALA A 163 0.57 -28.08 -25.67
N ALA A 164 0.64 -26.75 -25.59
CA ALA A 164 0.88 -25.84 -26.71
C ALA A 164 1.76 -24.64 -26.31
N SER A 165 2.93 -24.92 -25.73
CA SER A 165 3.78 -23.90 -25.10
C SER A 165 4.35 -22.86 -26.07
N ASN A 166 4.38 -23.17 -27.36
CA ASN A 166 4.86 -22.28 -28.42
C ASN A 166 3.74 -21.34 -28.91
N LEU A 167 3.98 -20.03 -28.78
CA LEU A 167 3.05 -18.97 -29.18
C LEU A 167 3.73 -18.02 -30.19
N PRO A 168 3.43 -18.15 -31.49
CA PRO A 168 4.26 -17.62 -32.57
C PRO A 168 4.27 -16.09 -32.71
N ALA A 169 3.24 -15.37 -32.27
CA ALA A 169 3.25 -13.91 -32.35
C ALA A 169 4.21 -13.33 -31.30
N GLN A 170 4.90 -12.25 -31.66
CA GLN A 170 5.75 -11.53 -30.71
C GLN A 170 4.91 -10.60 -29.85
N GLU A 171 5.06 -10.70 -28.54
CA GLU A 171 4.41 -9.80 -27.60
C GLU A 171 5.32 -8.63 -27.25
N THR A 172 4.75 -7.45 -27.02
CA THR A 172 5.43 -6.38 -26.30
C THR A 172 5.43 -6.74 -24.82
N VAL A 173 6.59 -6.73 -24.17
CA VAL A 173 6.73 -7.00 -22.74
C VAL A 173 7.45 -5.82 -22.10
N ALA A 174 6.92 -5.32 -20.99
CA ALA A 174 7.60 -4.35 -20.14
C ALA A 174 8.43 -5.07 -19.07
N TYR A 175 9.57 -4.51 -18.71
CA TYR A 175 10.33 -4.90 -17.54
C TYR A 175 10.50 -3.75 -16.57
N LEU A 176 10.46 -4.08 -15.29
CA LEU A 176 10.90 -3.24 -14.18
C LEU A 176 12.11 -3.96 -13.54
N ALA A 177 13.26 -3.30 -13.57
CA ALA A 177 14.42 -3.68 -12.79
C ALA A 177 14.58 -2.70 -11.63
N ILE A 178 14.57 -3.21 -10.40
CA ILE A 178 14.63 -2.40 -9.18
C ILE A 178 15.70 -2.93 -8.22
N TYR A 179 16.53 -2.02 -7.73
CA TYR A 179 17.47 -2.26 -6.66
C TYR A 179 17.23 -1.23 -5.56
N ALA A 180 16.98 -1.68 -4.33
CA ALA A 180 16.86 -0.83 -3.15
C ALA A 180 17.89 -1.29 -2.09
N PRO A 181 18.76 -0.41 -1.56
CA PRO A 181 19.81 -0.81 -0.62
C PRO A 181 19.31 -1.54 0.64
N ASN A 182 18.11 -1.21 1.10
CA ASN A 182 17.51 -1.77 2.31
C ASN A 182 16.35 -2.74 2.01
N ASN A 183 16.17 -3.16 0.76
CA ASN A 183 15.00 -3.92 0.31
C ASN A 183 13.65 -3.21 0.57
N THR A 184 13.68 -1.93 0.90
CA THR A 184 12.52 -1.08 1.11
C THR A 184 12.78 0.29 0.52
N GLY A 185 11.71 1.02 0.24
CA GLY A 185 11.77 2.39 -0.24
C GLY A 185 10.37 2.91 -0.51
N SER A 186 10.27 4.05 -1.20
CA SER A 186 9.00 4.64 -1.57
C SER A 186 9.04 5.10 -3.02
N ILE A 187 8.01 4.77 -3.81
CA ILE A 187 7.87 5.24 -5.18
C ILE A 187 6.49 5.91 -5.32
N GLY A 188 6.48 7.21 -5.65
CA GLY A 188 5.27 8.03 -5.73
C GLY A 188 4.42 8.05 -4.45
N GLY A 189 5.08 8.05 -3.29
CA GLY A 189 4.41 8.12 -1.98
C GLY A 189 3.82 6.80 -1.49
N ASN A 190 4.02 5.71 -2.25
CA ASN A 190 3.66 4.36 -1.82
C ASN A 190 4.93 3.62 -1.42
N ASP A 191 4.94 3.12 -0.20
CA ASP A 191 6.05 2.34 0.31
C ASP A 191 6.02 0.94 -0.29
N PHE A 192 7.21 0.42 -0.57
CA PHE A 192 7.40 -0.92 -1.07
C PHE A 192 8.39 -1.71 -0.23
N ILE A 193 8.23 -3.03 -0.29
CA ILE A 193 9.23 -4.01 0.15
C ILE A 193 9.57 -4.87 -1.06
N ILE A 194 10.85 -5.04 -1.37
CA ILE A 194 11.31 -6.03 -2.34
C ILE A 194 11.96 -7.21 -1.63
N ASP A 195 11.70 -8.41 -2.13
CA ASP A 195 12.23 -9.65 -1.56
C ASP A 195 12.40 -10.72 -2.64
N GLN A 196 13.03 -11.84 -2.29
CA GLN A 196 13.05 -13.04 -3.12
C GLN A 196 12.68 -14.25 -2.27
N VAL A 197 11.55 -14.86 -2.60
CA VAL A 197 11.01 -16.02 -1.88
C VAL A 197 11.10 -17.28 -2.71
N LYS A 198 11.04 -18.42 -2.04
CA LYS A 198 10.98 -19.73 -2.67
C LYS A 198 9.53 -20.18 -2.71
N LEU A 199 8.97 -20.34 -3.90
CA LEU A 199 7.60 -20.79 -4.10
C LEU A 199 7.56 -22.10 -4.86
N ASP A 200 6.56 -22.91 -4.57
CA ASP A 200 6.11 -24.05 -5.34
C ASP A 200 4.57 -24.07 -5.33
N HIS A 201 3.97 -25.23 -5.59
CA HIS A 201 2.52 -25.45 -5.56
C HIS A 201 1.91 -25.51 -4.14
N SER A 202 2.73 -25.42 -3.08
CA SER A 202 2.26 -25.50 -1.71
C SER A 202 1.38 -24.31 -1.33
N ALA A 203 0.55 -24.49 -0.32
CA ALA A 203 -0.31 -23.44 0.20
C ALA A 203 0.48 -22.18 0.58
N ALA A 204 -0.10 -21.03 0.24
CA ALA A 204 0.40 -19.72 0.59
C ALA A 204 0.54 -19.53 2.11
N THR A 205 1.53 -18.74 2.52
CA THR A 205 1.79 -18.38 3.92
C THR A 205 2.22 -16.92 4.03
N GLU A 206 2.23 -16.38 5.25
CA GLU A 206 2.82 -15.06 5.53
C GLU A 206 4.27 -14.94 5.06
N ALA A 207 5.05 -16.02 5.21
CA ALA A 207 6.45 -16.05 4.77
C ALA A 207 6.61 -16.02 3.24
N THR A 208 5.55 -16.37 2.49
CA THR A 208 5.51 -16.28 1.03
C THR A 208 4.73 -15.06 0.55
N TYR A 209 4.39 -14.12 1.45
CA TYR A 209 3.54 -12.97 1.16
C TYR A 209 2.16 -13.36 0.59
N GLY A 210 1.62 -14.52 1.00
CA GLY A 210 0.36 -15.03 0.47
C GLY A 210 0.45 -15.61 -0.94
N LEU A 211 1.67 -15.74 -1.50
CA LEU A 211 1.87 -16.25 -2.84
C LEU A 211 2.06 -17.77 -2.88
N TYR A 212 1.66 -18.35 -3.99
CA TYR A 212 2.00 -19.71 -4.44
C TYR A 212 2.11 -19.75 -5.98
N LEU A 213 2.67 -20.82 -6.54
CA LEU A 213 2.73 -21.05 -7.98
C LEU A 213 1.60 -21.98 -8.40
N GLN A 214 0.67 -21.47 -9.20
CA GLN A 214 -0.40 -22.27 -9.78
C GLN A 214 0.05 -22.85 -11.12
N GLU A 215 0.03 -24.17 -11.20
CA GLU A 215 0.38 -24.93 -12.40
C GLU A 215 -0.78 -24.98 -13.41
N GLU A 216 -0.41 -24.92 -14.68
CA GLU A 216 -1.26 -25.12 -15.85
C GLU A 216 -1.43 -26.63 -16.14
N GLN A 217 -2.62 -27.09 -16.52
CA GLN A 217 -2.97 -28.53 -16.50
C GLN A 217 -3.26 -29.15 -17.87
N SER A 218 -2.92 -28.49 -18.98
CA SER A 218 -3.31 -28.95 -20.32
C SER A 218 -2.67 -30.28 -20.72
N LYS A 219 -1.52 -30.63 -20.15
CA LYS A 219 -0.74 -31.81 -20.55
C LYS A 219 -0.91 -32.99 -19.60
N ASP A 220 -1.08 -32.72 -18.32
CA ASP A 220 -1.42 -33.72 -17.32
C ASP A 220 -2.18 -33.07 -16.14
N THR A 221 -2.69 -33.92 -15.26
CA THR A 221 -3.47 -33.50 -14.09
C THR A 221 -2.60 -33.35 -12.84
N GLU A 222 -1.28 -33.40 -13.00
CA GLU A 222 -0.35 -33.14 -11.91
C GLU A 222 -0.40 -31.64 -11.57
N LEU A 223 -0.34 -31.32 -10.28
CA LEU A 223 -0.29 -29.94 -9.80
C LEU A 223 0.99 -29.69 -8.99
N THR A 224 1.97 -30.59 -9.14
CA THR A 224 3.19 -30.56 -8.35
C THR A 224 4.32 -29.88 -9.08
N HIS A 225 4.40 -28.56 -8.94
CA HIS A 225 5.57 -27.81 -9.41
C HIS A 225 6.73 -27.85 -8.42
N ILE A 226 7.97 -27.80 -8.94
CA ILE A 226 9.19 -27.70 -8.12
C ILE A 226 9.37 -26.28 -7.55
N VAL A 227 10.18 -26.16 -6.50
CA VAL A 227 10.55 -24.86 -5.93
C VAL A 227 11.31 -23.98 -6.93
N GLU A 228 10.85 -22.75 -7.03
CA GLU A 228 11.43 -21.67 -7.84
C GLU A 228 11.67 -20.42 -7.01
N HIS A 229 12.61 -19.60 -7.45
CA HIS A 229 12.88 -18.30 -6.83
C HIS A 229 12.02 -17.25 -7.51
N VAL A 230 11.20 -16.57 -6.71
CA VAL A 230 10.26 -15.56 -7.16
C VAL A 230 10.65 -14.23 -6.55
N ASN A 231 10.93 -13.24 -7.39
CA ASN A 231 11.07 -11.87 -6.93
C ASN A 231 9.71 -11.34 -6.53
N VAL A 232 9.68 -10.65 -5.40
CA VAL A 232 8.51 -10.09 -4.76
C VAL A 232 8.70 -8.59 -4.64
N MET A 233 7.65 -7.84 -4.94
CA MET A 233 7.54 -6.43 -4.57
C MET A 233 6.15 -6.20 -3.97
N LYS A 234 6.10 -5.97 -2.67
CA LYS A 234 4.88 -5.71 -1.93
C LYS A 234 4.56 -4.21 -1.98
N PHE A 235 3.33 -3.90 -2.39
CA PHE A 235 2.74 -2.55 -2.31
C PHE A 235 1.39 -2.65 -1.62
N GLY A 236 1.27 -2.09 -0.40
CA GLY A 236 0.07 -2.23 0.41
C GLY A 236 -0.23 -3.72 0.70
N ARG A 237 -1.42 -4.20 0.30
CA ARG A 237 -1.82 -5.61 0.41
C ARG A 237 -1.54 -6.44 -0.84
N HIS A 238 -1.19 -5.80 -1.96
CA HIS A 238 -0.94 -6.47 -3.23
C HIS A 238 0.54 -6.77 -3.40
N VAL A 239 0.81 -7.88 -4.10
CA VAL A 239 2.17 -8.40 -4.23
C VAL A 239 2.47 -8.64 -5.70
N PHE A 240 3.43 -7.90 -6.23
CA PHE A 240 3.98 -8.14 -7.56
C PHE A 240 4.96 -9.30 -7.46
N ALA A 241 4.79 -10.29 -8.32
CA ALA A 241 5.53 -11.54 -8.26
C ALA A 241 6.04 -11.90 -9.65
N GLN A 242 7.32 -12.24 -9.75
CA GLN A 242 7.93 -12.70 -10.99
C GLN A 242 8.86 -13.85 -10.68
N ASP A 243 8.55 -15.02 -11.23
CA ASP A 243 9.48 -16.14 -11.25
C ASP A 243 10.75 -15.75 -12.02
N VAL A 244 11.88 -15.89 -11.34
CA VAL A 244 13.22 -15.55 -11.83
C VAL A 244 14.15 -16.76 -11.91
N THR A 245 13.56 -17.95 -11.87
CA THR A 245 14.21 -19.21 -12.24
C THR A 245 13.37 -19.93 -13.30
N ALA A 246 13.95 -20.93 -13.94
CA ALA A 246 13.24 -21.81 -14.86
C ALA A 246 13.62 -23.26 -14.60
N PHE A 247 13.51 -23.67 -13.34
CA PHE A 247 13.91 -25.01 -12.90
C PHE A 247 12.82 -26.03 -13.23
N GLY A 248 11.57 -25.66 -12.97
CA GLY A 248 10.41 -26.40 -13.45
C GLY A 248 10.21 -26.14 -14.94
N ARG A 249 9.86 -27.19 -15.68
CA ARG A 249 9.51 -27.05 -17.11
C ARG A 249 8.07 -26.61 -17.28
N ASP A 250 7.25 -26.90 -16.27
CA ASP A 250 5.83 -26.76 -16.32
C ASP A 250 5.45 -25.29 -16.23
N THR A 251 4.32 -24.98 -16.87
CA THR A 251 3.90 -23.59 -17.00
C THR A 251 3.18 -23.19 -15.72
N VAL A 252 3.70 -22.19 -15.03
CA VAL A 252 3.13 -21.70 -13.77
C VAL A 252 2.88 -20.20 -13.80
N ALA A 253 1.88 -19.78 -13.05
CA ALA A 253 1.59 -18.38 -12.77
C ALA A 253 1.59 -18.12 -11.25
N PRO A 254 2.26 -17.06 -10.76
CA PRO A 254 2.09 -16.63 -9.38
C PRO A 254 0.65 -16.19 -9.10
N ARG A 255 0.08 -16.69 -8.00
CA ARG A 255 -1.26 -16.34 -7.51
C ARG A 255 -1.17 -15.82 -6.08
N LEU A 256 -2.06 -14.91 -5.72
CA LEU A 256 -2.25 -14.45 -4.34
C LEU A 256 -3.45 -15.18 -3.75
N ALA A 257 -3.23 -15.97 -2.70
CA ALA A 257 -4.33 -16.65 -2.03
C ALA A 257 -5.37 -15.64 -1.52
N ASN A 258 -6.66 -15.96 -1.68
CA ASN A 258 -7.76 -15.01 -1.47
C ASN A 258 -7.84 -14.47 -0.02
N ASP A 259 -7.43 -15.25 0.97
CA ASP A 259 -7.32 -14.82 2.37
C ASP A 259 -6.26 -13.71 2.56
N PHE A 260 -5.19 -13.72 1.76
CA PHE A 260 -4.16 -12.67 1.75
C PHE A 260 -4.53 -11.47 0.86
N ALA A 261 -5.42 -11.66 -0.12
CA ALA A 261 -5.91 -10.58 -0.97
C ALA A 261 -6.95 -9.69 -0.27
N GLN A 262 -7.66 -10.24 0.72
CA GLN A 262 -8.66 -9.51 1.50
C GLN A 262 -7.99 -8.53 2.49
N ALA A 263 -8.56 -7.34 2.63
CA ALA A 263 -8.12 -6.41 3.66
C ALA A 263 -8.32 -7.06 5.05
N PRO A 264 -7.26 -7.15 5.89
CA PRO A 264 -7.39 -7.66 7.24
C PRO A 264 -8.51 -6.97 8.02
N THR A 265 -9.27 -7.75 8.78
CA THR A 265 -10.31 -7.24 9.67
C THR A 265 -9.92 -7.50 11.13
N GLY A 266 -10.46 -6.71 12.05
CA GLY A 266 -10.18 -6.87 13.47
C GLY A 266 -11.06 -6.00 14.35
N SER A 267 -10.92 -6.10 15.67
CA SER A 267 -11.71 -5.27 16.59
C SER A 267 -11.24 -3.80 16.66
N SER A 268 -10.00 -3.53 16.23
CA SER A 268 -9.40 -2.20 16.12
C SER A 268 -8.22 -2.23 15.15
N CYS A 269 -7.71 -1.07 14.75
CA CYS A 269 -6.47 -0.98 13.97
C CYS A 269 -5.29 -1.66 14.68
N ALA A 270 -5.21 -1.56 16.00
CA ALA A 270 -4.18 -2.23 16.80
C ALA A 270 -4.32 -3.76 16.76
N ALA A 271 -5.54 -4.28 16.77
CA ALA A 271 -5.78 -5.71 16.63
C ALA A 271 -5.35 -6.20 15.24
N ILE A 272 -5.70 -5.46 14.18
CA ILE A 272 -5.28 -5.76 12.81
C ILE A 272 -3.75 -5.81 12.70
N GLN A 273 -3.06 -4.77 13.21
CA GLN A 273 -1.61 -4.68 13.15
C GLN A 273 -0.91 -5.78 13.96
N THR A 274 -1.47 -6.16 15.11
CA THR A 274 -0.93 -7.26 15.93
C THR A 274 -1.01 -8.59 15.19
N GLN A 275 -2.10 -8.82 14.46
CA GLN A 275 -2.30 -10.03 13.65
C GLN A 275 -1.45 -10.00 12.37
N ASN A 276 -1.20 -8.82 11.82
CA ASN A 276 -0.53 -8.61 10.54
C ASN A 276 0.60 -7.58 10.69
N PRO A 277 1.78 -7.93 11.23
CA PRO A 277 2.82 -6.95 11.58
C PRO A 277 3.37 -6.12 10.41
N LEU A 278 3.15 -6.56 9.17
CA LEU A 278 3.60 -5.89 7.94
C LEU A 278 2.47 -5.14 7.22
N VAL A 279 1.31 -4.99 7.85
CA VAL A 279 0.15 -4.28 7.27
C VAL A 279 0.45 -2.79 7.13
N ALA A 280 0.15 -2.22 5.95
CA ALA A 280 0.41 -0.82 5.66
C ALA A 280 -0.67 0.10 6.23
N SER A 281 -0.39 1.40 6.35
CA SER A 281 -1.44 2.38 6.66
C SER A 281 -2.49 2.43 5.55
N GLY A 282 -3.76 2.61 5.89
CA GLY A 282 -4.85 2.56 4.90
C GLY A 282 -6.23 2.45 5.52
N TYR A 283 -7.25 2.28 4.69
CA TYR A 283 -8.62 2.05 5.15
C TYR A 283 -8.87 0.57 5.42
N TYR A 284 -9.44 0.27 6.58
CA TYR A 284 -9.78 -1.08 7.02
C TYR A 284 -11.18 -1.11 7.60
N THR A 285 -11.80 -2.27 7.56
CA THR A 285 -13.01 -2.53 8.34
C THR A 285 -12.63 -3.05 9.72
N ILE A 286 -13.02 -2.34 10.76
CA ILE A 286 -12.92 -2.80 12.15
C ILE A 286 -14.30 -3.09 12.73
N THR A 287 -14.37 -4.00 13.70
CA THR A 287 -15.60 -4.29 14.45
C THR A 287 -15.36 -4.08 15.95
N PRO A 288 -15.42 -2.82 16.44
CA PRO A 288 -15.30 -2.52 17.86
C PRO A 288 -16.37 -3.26 18.68
N ALA A 289 -16.11 -3.42 19.98
CA ALA A 289 -17.02 -4.14 20.86
C ALA A 289 -18.43 -3.51 20.85
N ASN A 290 -19.47 -4.36 20.74
CA ASN A 290 -20.87 -3.95 20.72
C ASN A 290 -21.25 -2.97 19.58
N SER A 291 -20.54 -3.01 18.46
CA SER A 291 -20.82 -2.17 17.30
C SER A 291 -20.97 -2.98 16.00
N ALA A 292 -21.59 -2.38 14.98
CA ALA A 292 -21.52 -2.91 13.63
C ALA A 292 -20.10 -2.70 13.05
N PRO A 293 -19.69 -3.45 12.02
CA PRO A 293 -18.46 -3.17 11.31
C PRO A 293 -18.44 -1.74 10.77
N ILE A 294 -17.32 -1.05 10.93
CA ILE A 294 -17.11 0.34 10.48
C ILE A 294 -15.81 0.43 9.69
N GLU A 295 -15.82 1.24 8.64
CA GLU A 295 -14.62 1.56 7.87
C GLU A 295 -13.87 2.73 8.53
N VAL A 296 -12.56 2.55 8.74
CA VAL A 296 -11.69 3.53 9.41
C VAL A 296 -10.35 3.61 8.70
N TYR A 297 -9.70 4.76 8.75
CA TYR A 297 -8.28 4.85 8.41
C TYR A 297 -7.43 4.38 9.60
N CYS A 298 -6.58 3.40 9.37
CA CYS A 298 -5.58 2.91 10.31
C CYS A 298 -4.20 3.44 9.93
N ASN A 299 -3.55 4.16 10.83
CA ASN A 299 -2.13 4.47 10.72
C ASN A 299 -1.32 3.34 11.35
N MET A 300 -0.58 2.60 10.52
CA MET A 300 0.16 1.39 10.90
C MET A 300 1.67 1.62 11.08
N GLU A 301 2.12 2.87 10.95
CA GLU A 301 3.55 3.21 10.96
C GLU A 301 3.93 4.15 12.10
N LYS A 302 3.16 5.23 12.29
CA LYS A 302 3.47 6.29 13.24
C LYS A 302 3.31 5.78 14.68
N GLU A 303 4.30 6.04 15.53
CA GLU A 303 4.30 5.62 16.95
C GLU A 303 3.95 4.14 17.14
N SER A 304 4.67 3.23 16.47
CA SER A 304 4.44 1.78 16.45
C SER A 304 3.13 1.33 15.77
N GLY A 305 2.34 2.25 15.20
CA GLY A 305 1.15 1.97 14.41
C GLY A 305 -0.05 1.45 15.20
N GLY A 306 -1.09 1.01 14.49
CA GLY A 306 -2.32 0.47 15.06
C GLY A 306 -3.27 1.56 15.54
N TRP A 307 -3.12 2.77 15.03
CA TRP A 307 -3.84 3.98 15.42
C TRP A 307 -5.07 4.17 14.54
N THR A 308 -6.25 4.28 15.15
CA THR A 308 -7.52 4.51 14.45
C THR A 308 -7.79 6.00 14.33
N LEU A 309 -7.92 6.54 13.11
CA LEU A 309 -8.25 7.94 12.88
C LEU A 309 -9.71 8.21 13.25
N PHE A 310 -9.98 9.11 14.19
CA PHE A 310 -11.35 9.44 14.61
C PHE A 310 -11.76 10.88 14.30
N ALA A 311 -10.81 11.75 13.98
CA ALA A 311 -11.08 13.11 13.53
C ALA A 311 -9.93 13.69 12.71
N THR A 312 -10.29 14.53 11.73
CA THR A 312 -9.38 15.41 11.02
C THR A 312 -9.85 16.85 11.10
N HIS A 313 -8.91 17.78 11.16
CA HIS A 313 -9.17 19.20 11.39
C HIS A 313 -8.34 20.12 10.49
N ASN A 314 -8.89 21.29 10.21
CA ASN A 314 -8.15 22.44 9.72
C ASN A 314 -8.69 23.73 10.35
N THR A 315 -7.81 24.68 10.62
CA THR A 315 -8.09 26.06 11.06
C THR A 315 -9.15 26.82 10.23
N SER A 316 -9.44 26.37 9.00
CA SER A 316 -10.47 26.97 8.12
C SER A 316 -11.86 26.34 8.24
N LEU A 317 -12.04 25.33 9.10
CA LEU A 317 -13.32 24.63 9.31
C LEU A 317 -14.47 25.60 9.61
N LYS A 318 -15.62 25.36 8.97
CA LYS A 318 -16.86 26.13 9.14
C LYS A 318 -17.87 25.45 10.05
N SER A 319 -17.73 24.14 10.22
CA SER A 319 -18.53 23.24 11.04
C SER A 319 -17.64 22.08 11.47
N VAL A 320 -18.03 21.41 12.56
CA VAL A 320 -17.46 20.11 12.93
C VAL A 320 -18.50 19.07 12.53
N ASP A 321 -18.35 18.49 11.34
CA ASP A 321 -19.35 17.60 10.77
C ASP A 321 -19.03 16.13 11.11
N ALA A 322 -20.06 15.40 11.55
CA ALA A 322 -20.00 13.96 11.67
C ALA A 322 -20.07 13.32 10.29
N VAL A 323 -19.15 12.39 10.00
CA VAL A 323 -19.05 11.69 8.71
C VAL A 323 -19.03 10.18 8.93
N ASP A 324 -19.51 9.43 7.93
CA ASP A 324 -19.53 7.96 7.99
C ASP A 324 -18.12 7.37 8.08
N VAL A 325 -17.18 7.93 7.31
CA VAL A 325 -15.76 7.57 7.30
C VAL A 325 -14.92 8.84 7.38
N VAL A 326 -14.07 8.93 8.40
CA VAL A 326 -13.13 10.05 8.56
C VAL A 326 -11.99 9.86 7.57
N LYS A 327 -11.88 10.78 6.61
CA LYS A 327 -10.87 10.71 5.56
C LYS A 327 -9.63 11.50 5.91
N HIS A 328 -8.46 10.98 5.55
CA HIS A 328 -7.16 11.63 5.75
C HIS A 328 -7.02 12.93 4.92
N ASP A 329 -7.65 13.00 3.75
CA ASP A 329 -7.69 14.16 2.84
C ASP A 329 -8.97 15.01 2.98
N GLY A 330 -9.83 14.67 3.95
CA GLY A 330 -11.06 15.39 4.26
C GLY A 330 -11.05 16.01 5.64
N PHE A 331 -12.14 16.66 6.01
CA PHE A 331 -12.35 17.17 7.37
C PHE A 331 -13.65 16.59 7.93
N GLY A 332 -13.61 16.18 9.19
CA GLY A 332 -14.77 15.61 9.85
C GLY A 332 -14.39 14.83 11.10
N VAL A 333 -15.40 14.42 11.83
CA VAL A 333 -15.29 13.57 13.02
C VAL A 333 -16.15 12.34 12.84
N MET A 334 -15.84 11.27 13.56
CA MET A 334 -16.71 10.09 13.61
C MET A 334 -18.13 10.46 14.06
N THR A 335 -19.12 9.74 13.54
CA THR A 335 -20.48 9.75 14.10
C THR A 335 -20.47 9.38 15.58
N ASP A 336 -21.45 9.85 16.34
CA ASP A 336 -21.52 9.62 17.79
C ASP A 336 -21.42 8.11 18.14
N ALA A 337 -22.12 7.26 17.37
CA ALA A 337 -22.09 5.82 17.56
C ALA A 337 -20.68 5.22 17.33
N ASN A 338 -20.01 5.61 16.24
CA ASN A 338 -18.68 5.12 15.91
C ASN A 338 -17.64 5.64 16.91
N TRP A 339 -17.73 6.91 17.28
CA TRP A 339 -16.87 7.53 18.28
C TRP A 339 -16.98 6.81 19.64
N GLN A 340 -18.20 6.62 20.14
CA GLN A 340 -18.41 5.91 21.41
C GLN A 340 -17.86 4.48 21.35
N ALA A 341 -18.11 3.75 20.25
CA ALA A 341 -17.64 2.38 20.08
C ALA A 341 -16.11 2.26 20.12
N VAL A 342 -15.41 3.15 19.40
CA VAL A 342 -13.94 3.16 19.37
C VAL A 342 -13.35 3.70 20.68
N ARG A 343 -13.92 4.78 21.24
CA ARG A 343 -13.54 5.37 22.54
C ARG A 343 -13.61 4.34 23.66
N ASP A 344 -14.73 3.60 23.73
CA ASP A 344 -14.97 2.64 24.81
C ASP A 344 -14.13 1.36 24.63
N SER A 345 -13.62 1.12 23.42
CA SER A 345 -12.72 0.01 23.09
C SER A 345 -11.22 0.36 23.23
N MET A 346 -10.88 1.63 23.50
CA MET A 346 -9.49 2.13 23.58
C MET A 346 -8.65 1.32 24.58
N GLN A 347 -7.46 0.90 24.15
CA GLN A 347 -6.55 0.09 24.99
C GLN A 347 -5.31 0.87 25.46
N TYR A 348 -4.91 1.91 24.75
CA TYR A 348 -3.66 2.63 24.95
C TYR A 348 -3.87 4.12 25.21
N GLY A 349 -4.54 4.86 24.31
CA GLY A 349 -4.66 6.31 24.46
C GLY A 349 -5.03 7.06 23.18
N ILE A 350 -4.81 8.37 23.19
CA ILE A 350 -5.02 9.27 22.05
C ILE A 350 -3.69 9.88 21.61
N MET A 351 -3.46 9.88 20.30
CA MET A 351 -2.35 10.53 19.63
C MET A 351 -2.86 11.73 18.83
N PHE A 352 -2.14 12.84 18.96
CA PHE A 352 -2.39 14.11 18.28
C PHE A 352 -1.24 14.39 17.33
N VAL A 353 -1.55 14.72 16.07
CA VAL A 353 -0.54 15.03 15.05
C VAL A 353 -0.77 16.44 14.50
N ASP A 354 0.28 17.27 14.51
CA ASP A 354 0.22 18.62 13.92
C ASP A 354 0.56 18.61 12.42
N GLY A 355 0.36 19.76 11.75
CA GLY A 355 0.66 19.90 10.32
C GLY A 355 2.15 19.75 9.94
N ALA A 356 3.07 19.67 10.92
CA ALA A 356 4.47 19.35 10.70
C ALA A 356 4.80 17.87 11.00
N GLY A 357 3.78 17.06 11.33
CA GLY A 357 3.91 15.64 11.63
C GLY A 357 4.38 15.33 13.06
N LYS A 358 4.50 16.33 13.94
CA LYS A 358 4.90 16.17 15.34
C LYS A 358 3.78 15.56 16.16
N VAL A 359 4.16 14.84 17.21
CA VAL A 359 3.25 14.02 18.00
C VAL A 359 3.12 14.47 19.45
N GLY A 360 1.89 14.43 19.96
CA GLY A 360 1.60 14.36 21.40
C GLY A 360 0.75 13.14 21.73
N ILE A 361 0.99 12.47 22.85
CA ILE A 361 0.22 11.29 23.29
C ILE A 361 -0.26 11.49 24.73
N VAL A 362 -1.54 11.19 24.96
CA VAL A 362 -2.12 11.04 26.30
C VAL A 362 -2.60 9.60 26.46
N GLU A 363 -2.15 8.93 27.51
CA GLU A 363 -2.50 7.55 27.80
C GLU A 363 -3.91 7.43 28.40
N LYS A 364 -4.51 6.25 28.22
CA LYS A 364 -5.85 5.89 28.66
C LYS A 364 -6.14 6.28 30.11
N ASP A 365 -5.21 6.03 31.02
CA ASP A 365 -5.42 6.32 32.44
C ASP A 365 -5.60 7.82 32.70
N ALA A 366 -4.81 8.69 32.03
CA ALA A 366 -4.97 10.14 32.13
C ALA A 366 -6.24 10.66 31.43
N LEU A 367 -6.64 9.99 30.33
CA LEU A 367 -7.88 10.29 29.60
C LEU A 367 -9.13 9.99 30.41
N LEU A 368 -9.15 8.86 31.13
CA LEU A 368 -10.32 8.40 31.88
C LEU A 368 -10.42 9.02 33.28
N ASN A 369 -9.28 9.38 33.90
CA ASN A 369 -9.24 9.95 35.25
C ASN A 369 -8.99 11.47 35.26
N ALA A 370 -9.42 12.18 34.21
CA ALA A 370 -9.30 13.62 34.14
C ALA A 370 -10.16 14.31 35.21
N SER A 371 -9.67 15.39 35.83
CA SER A 371 -10.39 16.04 36.94
C SER A 371 -11.57 16.90 36.52
N CYS A 372 -11.64 17.32 35.25
CA CYS A 372 -12.64 18.27 34.76
C CYS A 372 -13.56 17.68 33.69
N ILE A 373 -12.99 17.16 32.60
CA ILE A 373 -13.72 16.50 31.52
C ILE A 373 -12.96 15.21 31.21
N SER A 374 -13.45 14.09 31.72
CA SER A 374 -12.94 12.76 31.35
C SER A 374 -13.45 12.39 29.97
N LEU A 375 -12.65 11.64 29.22
CA LEU A 375 -12.94 11.31 27.83
C LEU A 375 -14.29 10.55 27.68
N ASN A 376 -14.63 9.70 28.65
CA ASN A 376 -15.88 8.95 28.68
C ASN A 376 -17.15 9.81 28.85
N GLN A 377 -17.01 11.10 29.14
CA GLN A 377 -18.12 12.05 29.23
C GLN A 377 -18.41 12.73 27.87
N THR A 378 -17.55 12.54 26.88
CA THR A 378 -17.68 13.14 25.56
C THR A 378 -18.33 12.13 24.61
N ASP A 379 -19.67 12.15 24.52
CA ASP A 379 -20.44 11.24 23.67
C ASP A 379 -20.58 11.70 22.21
N SER A 380 -20.38 13.00 21.95
CA SER A 380 -20.40 13.58 20.61
C SER A 380 -19.22 14.52 20.40
N LEU A 381 -18.53 14.36 19.27
CA LEU A 381 -17.47 15.28 18.84
C LEU A 381 -18.04 16.44 18.03
N ALA A 382 -19.04 16.18 17.17
CA ALA A 382 -19.67 17.18 16.32
C ALA A 382 -20.59 18.12 17.12
N ASN A 383 -21.38 17.56 18.04
CA ASN A 383 -22.33 18.29 18.88
C ASN A 383 -21.86 18.34 20.34
N ASN A 384 -20.55 18.53 20.56
CA ASN A 384 -19.97 18.55 21.89
C ASN A 384 -20.50 19.73 22.72
N PRO A 385 -21.23 19.51 23.83
CA PRO A 385 -21.77 20.59 24.65
C PRO A 385 -20.72 21.27 25.54
N ALA A 386 -19.51 20.70 25.64
CA ALA A 386 -18.46 21.24 26.49
C ALA A 386 -17.97 22.61 25.99
N PRO A 387 -17.65 23.55 26.91
CA PRO A 387 -17.13 24.86 26.54
C PRO A 387 -15.93 24.75 25.60
N TYR A 388 -15.93 25.58 24.57
CA TYR A 388 -14.84 25.70 23.58
C TYR A 388 -14.57 24.42 22.76
N GLY A 389 -15.40 23.39 22.82
CA GLY A 389 -15.16 22.11 22.13
C GLY A 389 -14.11 21.24 22.83
N ARG A 390 -13.94 21.40 24.15
CA ARG A 390 -13.09 20.54 24.97
C ARG A 390 -13.67 19.12 25.01
N PHE A 391 -12.93 18.13 24.54
CA PHE A 391 -13.36 16.74 24.65
C PHE A 391 -12.58 15.97 25.72
N TRP A 392 -11.52 16.58 26.26
CA TRP A 392 -10.78 16.12 27.43
C TRP A 392 -10.13 17.32 28.14
N HIS A 393 -10.18 17.34 29.48
CA HIS A 393 -9.60 18.41 30.29
C HIS A 393 -9.27 17.92 31.70
N THR A 394 -8.03 18.15 32.13
CA THR A 394 -7.59 17.98 33.51
C THR A 394 -6.95 19.27 34.02
N GLU A 395 -7.33 19.71 35.21
CA GLU A 395 -6.79 20.91 35.86
C GLU A 395 -6.70 20.67 37.37
N ARG A 396 -5.70 21.26 38.03
CA ARG A 396 -5.53 21.06 39.49
C ARG A 396 -6.71 21.58 40.29
N SER A 397 -7.33 22.66 39.84
CA SER A 397 -8.54 23.22 40.46
C SER A 397 -9.29 24.17 39.50
N GLY A 398 -10.59 24.33 39.68
CA GLY A 398 -11.37 25.39 39.03
C GLY A 398 -11.95 25.06 37.64
N CYS A 399 -11.36 24.12 36.90
CA CYS A 399 -11.85 23.67 35.58
C CYS A 399 -12.10 24.81 34.56
N GLY A 400 -11.36 25.92 34.69
CA GLY A 400 -11.42 27.08 33.80
C GLY A 400 -10.50 26.96 32.58
N GLY A 401 -9.40 26.21 32.68
CA GLY A 401 -8.33 26.19 31.67
C GLY A 401 -7.53 27.49 31.68
N SER A 402 -7.16 27.98 32.88
CA SER A 402 -6.47 29.26 33.05
C SER A 402 -5.45 29.18 34.17
N GLY A 403 -4.31 29.86 34.05
CA GLY A 403 -3.29 29.88 35.13
C GLY A 403 -2.17 28.85 34.97
N GLY A 404 -2.16 28.07 33.89
CA GLY A 404 -1.04 27.20 33.52
C GLY A 404 -0.92 25.93 34.35
N ASP A 405 -2.03 25.47 34.93
CA ASP A 405 -2.14 24.24 35.74
C ASP A 405 -3.14 23.24 35.15
N TYR A 406 -3.35 23.31 33.84
CA TYR A 406 -4.24 22.45 33.07
C TYR A 406 -3.54 21.74 31.90
N SER A 407 -4.10 20.61 31.50
CA SER A 407 -3.87 20.02 30.19
C SER A 407 -5.22 19.70 29.58
N GLU A 408 -5.39 20.01 28.29
CA GLU A 408 -6.67 19.84 27.62
C GLU A 408 -6.49 19.55 26.14
N ALA A 409 -7.52 18.95 25.55
CA ALA A 409 -7.62 18.69 24.13
C ALA A 409 -8.92 19.28 23.59
N ILE A 410 -8.79 20.08 22.54
CA ILE A 410 -9.87 20.86 21.96
C ILE A 410 -10.01 20.52 20.47
N LEU A 411 -11.25 20.32 20.06
CA LEU A 411 -11.65 20.21 18.67
C LEU A 411 -12.92 21.06 18.46
N ASN A 412 -12.81 22.15 17.71
CA ASN A 412 -13.91 23.09 17.49
C ASN A 412 -13.77 23.84 16.15
N ILE A 413 -14.79 24.58 15.75
CA ILE A 413 -14.79 25.40 14.53
C ILE A 413 -13.61 26.38 14.55
N GLY A 414 -12.70 26.22 13.59
CA GLY A 414 -11.49 27.02 13.43
C GLY A 414 -10.40 26.84 14.51
N TRP A 415 -10.65 26.02 15.54
CA TRP A 415 -9.78 25.89 16.71
C TRP A 415 -9.50 24.40 16.98
N SER A 416 -8.23 24.02 16.90
CA SER A 416 -7.75 22.68 17.22
C SER A 416 -6.42 22.75 17.97
N HIS A 417 -6.50 22.49 19.27
CA HIS A 417 -5.43 22.79 20.22
C HIS A 417 -5.24 21.64 21.20
N VAL A 418 -4.00 21.47 21.64
CA VAL A 418 -3.67 20.71 22.84
C VAL A 418 -2.77 21.52 23.73
N TYR A 419 -2.98 21.39 25.04
CA TYR A 419 -2.20 22.05 26.09
C TYR A 419 -1.67 20.99 27.05
N ASN A 420 -0.41 21.13 27.47
CA ASN A 420 0.27 20.20 28.37
C ASN A 420 0.99 20.95 29.49
N PHE A 421 0.26 21.55 30.43
CA PHE A 421 0.86 22.22 31.59
C PHE A 421 0.85 21.38 32.87
N THR A 422 0.03 20.33 32.95
CA THR A 422 0.07 19.38 34.07
C THR A 422 1.10 18.27 33.90
N GLY A 423 1.65 18.10 32.68
CA GLY A 423 2.51 16.97 32.33
C GLY A 423 1.73 15.67 32.09
N ALA A 424 0.45 15.77 31.71
CA ALA A 424 -0.41 14.61 31.49
C ALA A 424 -0.10 13.84 30.18
N PHE A 425 0.62 14.46 29.26
CA PHE A 425 1.03 13.80 28.02
C PHE A 425 2.28 12.95 28.28
N SER A 426 2.21 11.66 27.94
CA SER A 426 3.37 10.75 28.00
C SER A 426 4.39 11.06 26.91
N LYS A 427 3.97 11.70 25.82
CA LYS A 427 4.83 12.20 24.75
C LYS A 427 4.42 13.61 24.32
N TRP A 428 5.40 14.47 24.06
CA TRP A 428 5.18 15.85 23.61
C TRP A 428 6.35 16.35 22.74
N GLU A 429 6.17 16.37 21.42
CA GLU A 429 7.17 16.85 20.45
C GLU A 429 6.96 18.32 20.03
N PHE A 430 5.86 18.92 20.46
CA PHE A 430 5.53 20.31 20.13
C PHE A 430 6.43 21.29 20.88
N SER A 431 6.55 22.51 20.34
CA SER A 431 7.31 23.58 20.98
C SER A 431 6.50 24.29 22.06
N GLY A 432 7.04 24.42 23.27
CA GLY A 432 6.35 25.07 24.38
C GLY A 432 5.32 24.16 25.04
N GLY A 433 4.40 24.73 25.82
CA GLY A 433 3.36 23.98 26.55
C GLY A 433 2.03 23.84 25.81
N TYR A 434 1.91 24.34 24.58
CA TYR A 434 0.73 24.17 23.75
C TYR A 434 1.08 24.14 22.27
N THR A 435 0.20 23.55 21.46
CA THR A 435 0.23 23.71 20.01
C THR A 435 -1.17 24.03 19.48
N ALA A 436 -1.21 24.87 18.46
CA ALA A 436 -2.40 25.19 17.69
C ALA A 436 -2.14 24.69 16.27
N GLY A 437 -3.02 23.87 15.73
CA GLY A 437 -2.81 23.22 14.43
C GLY A 437 -2.62 21.71 14.50
N ILE A 438 -3.30 21.05 15.43
CA ILE A 438 -3.53 19.61 15.30
C ILE A 438 -4.40 19.41 14.05
N VAL A 439 -3.98 18.50 13.18
CA VAL A 439 -4.68 18.19 11.94
C VAL A 439 -5.31 16.82 11.99
N GLU A 440 -4.77 15.91 12.79
CA GLU A 440 -5.25 14.54 12.92
C GLU A 440 -5.30 14.08 14.37
N TYR A 441 -6.34 13.33 14.68
CA TYR A 441 -6.58 12.75 15.99
C TYR A 441 -6.80 11.24 15.86
N TYR A 442 -5.97 10.49 16.56
CA TYR A 442 -6.00 9.04 16.54
C TYR A 442 -6.23 8.45 17.91
N ILE A 443 -6.82 7.26 17.96
CA ILE A 443 -7.09 6.50 19.18
C ILE A 443 -6.65 5.05 19.02
N LYS A 444 -6.11 4.46 20.09
CA LYS A 444 -5.56 3.10 20.11
C LYS A 444 -6.00 2.37 21.37
#